data_AF-I4MZB5-F1
#
_entry.id   AF-I4MZB5-F1
#
_cell.length_a   1.000
_cell.length_b   1.000
_cell.length_c   1.000
_cell.angle_alpha   90.00
_cell.angle_beta   90.00
_cell.angle_gamma   90.00
#
_symmetry.space_group_name_H-M   'P 1'
#
loop_
_entity.id
_entity.type
_entity.pdbx_description
1 polymer ?
#
loop_
_entity_poly.entity_id
_entity_poly.type
_entity_poly.pdbx_seq_one_letter_code
_entity_poly.pdbx_strand_id
1 'polypeptide(L)'
;MSATDKGYISGGKIQESSYAITDLDATEVALAQQITGGLDKKGVLTESLVDSVAQRQGLTEIVGGKYGNNNGFDHVYETSDGKVYLLESKQINGGISLGSTVNNVQMSSDWVSAVLSKLDSSSPAYAAVKNAVDDGTLVKGVIGVDRSTGKLVMVKLK
;
A
#
# COMPACT_ATOMS: atom_id res chain seq x y z
N MET A 1 2.97 -5.65 -11.53
CA MET A 1 1.80 -6.00 -12.37
C MET A 1 0.85 -4.81 -12.48
N SER A 2 -0.17 -4.86 -13.32
CA SER A 2 -1.18 -3.80 -13.41
C SER A 2 -2.56 -4.36 -13.06
N ALA A 3 -3.37 -3.57 -12.35
CA ALA A 3 -4.79 -3.82 -12.22
C ALA A 3 -5.48 -3.68 -13.59
N THR A 4 -6.69 -4.22 -13.71
CA THR A 4 -7.56 -3.90 -14.86
C THR A 4 -7.96 -2.42 -14.83
N ASP A 5 -8.55 -1.92 -15.92
CA ASP A 5 -9.10 -0.55 -15.99
C ASP A 5 -10.25 -0.30 -15.00
N LYS A 6 -10.74 -1.35 -14.33
CA LYS A 6 -11.71 -1.29 -13.24
C LYS A 6 -11.08 -1.42 -11.85
N GLY A 7 -9.76 -1.35 -11.76
CA GLY A 7 -9.01 -1.46 -10.51
C GLY A 7 -8.96 -2.87 -9.91
N TYR A 8 -9.21 -3.92 -10.69
CA TYR A 8 -9.22 -5.29 -10.14
C TYR A 8 -7.91 -6.04 -10.41
N ILE A 9 -7.40 -6.74 -9.39
CA ILE A 9 -6.30 -7.71 -9.48
C ILE A 9 -6.84 -9.06 -9.03
N SER A 10 -6.77 -10.08 -9.90
CA SER A 10 -7.29 -11.41 -9.60
C SER A 10 -6.37 -12.18 -8.65
N GLY A 11 -6.95 -13.09 -7.85
CA GLY A 11 -6.21 -13.96 -6.93
C GLY A 11 -5.12 -14.79 -7.61
N GLY A 12 -5.36 -15.30 -8.81
CA GLY A 12 -4.33 -16.02 -9.59
C GLY A 12 -3.09 -15.16 -9.85
N LYS A 13 -3.27 -13.89 -10.26
CA LYS A 13 -2.15 -12.96 -10.46
C LYS A 13 -1.41 -12.66 -9.16
N ILE A 14 -2.15 -12.52 -8.04
CA ILE A 14 -1.55 -12.33 -6.72
C ILE A 14 -0.66 -13.53 -6.37
N GLN A 15 -1.16 -14.75 -6.54
CA GLN A 15 -0.39 -15.96 -6.23
C GLN A 15 0.89 -16.09 -7.08
N GLU A 16 0.84 -15.70 -8.35
CA GLU A 16 1.99 -15.80 -9.27
C GLU A 16 3.10 -14.79 -9.00
N SER A 17 2.81 -13.63 -8.39
CA SER A 17 3.73 -12.49 -8.37
C SER A 17 3.78 -11.74 -7.03
N SER A 18 3.11 -12.24 -6.00
CA SER A 18 3.21 -11.68 -4.66
C SER A 18 4.44 -12.19 -3.93
N TYR A 19 4.86 -11.39 -2.95
CA TYR A 19 5.86 -11.77 -1.96
C TYR A 19 5.16 -11.91 -0.61
N ALA A 20 5.30 -13.07 0.05
CA ALA A 20 4.79 -13.26 1.39
C ALA A 20 5.82 -12.80 2.42
N ILE A 21 5.39 -11.98 3.38
CA ILE A 21 6.17 -11.66 4.57
C ILE A 21 6.00 -12.83 5.55
N THR A 22 7.07 -13.60 5.76
CA THR A 22 7.02 -14.86 6.53
C THR A 22 7.61 -14.75 7.93
N ASP A 23 8.15 -13.59 8.28
CA ASP A 23 8.89 -13.33 9.52
C ASP A 23 8.10 -12.44 10.49
N LEU A 24 6.76 -12.51 10.46
CA LEU A 24 5.92 -11.74 11.38
C LEU A 24 6.23 -12.08 12.83
N ASP A 25 6.32 -11.06 13.69
CA ASP A 25 6.47 -11.25 15.13
C ASP A 25 5.14 -11.64 15.81
N ALA A 26 5.16 -11.89 17.12
CA ALA A 26 3.97 -12.32 17.86
C ALA A 26 2.82 -11.30 17.82
N THR A 27 3.13 -10.00 17.85
CA THR A 27 2.14 -8.91 17.80
C THR A 27 1.54 -8.81 16.40
N GLU A 28 2.38 -8.88 15.37
CA GLU A 28 1.98 -8.86 13.96
C GLU A 28 1.12 -10.08 13.59
N VAL A 29 1.47 -11.26 14.11
CA VAL A 29 0.66 -12.47 13.97
C VAL A 29 -0.72 -12.28 14.61
N ALA A 30 -0.79 -11.69 15.81
CA ALA A 30 -2.07 -11.43 16.47
C ALA A 30 -2.94 -10.44 15.68
N LEU A 31 -2.34 -9.41 15.07
CA LEU A 31 -3.06 -8.50 14.17
C LEU A 31 -3.58 -9.22 12.91
N ALA A 32 -2.74 -10.04 12.27
CA ALA A 32 -3.13 -10.82 11.09
C ALA A 32 -4.30 -11.78 11.40
N GLN A 33 -4.31 -12.38 12.59
CA GLN A 33 -5.42 -13.23 13.06
C GLN A 33 -6.72 -12.43 13.26
N GLN A 34 -6.65 -11.24 13.85
CA GLN A 34 -7.82 -10.35 14.01
C GLN A 34 -8.40 -9.92 12.66
N ILE A 35 -7.54 -9.57 11.70
CA ILE A 35 -7.93 -9.21 10.33
C ILE A 35 -8.61 -10.40 9.64
N THR A 36 -8.01 -11.59 9.74
CA THR A 36 -8.56 -12.83 9.17
C THR A 36 -9.93 -13.16 9.76
N GLY A 37 -10.07 -13.03 11.09
CA GLY A 37 -11.32 -13.15 11.83
C GLY A 37 -12.37 -12.08 11.52
N GLY A 38 -12.04 -11.10 10.67
CA GLY A 38 -12.96 -10.08 10.18
C GLY A 38 -13.24 -8.97 11.19
N LEU A 39 -12.37 -8.76 12.18
CA LEU A 39 -12.49 -7.64 13.12
C LEU A 39 -12.12 -6.30 12.47
N ASP A 40 -11.34 -6.34 11.39
CA ASP A 40 -10.92 -5.15 10.66
C ASP A 40 -12.02 -4.65 9.70
N LYS A 41 -13.00 -3.91 10.21
CA LYS A 41 -14.13 -3.43 9.38
C LYS A 41 -13.81 -2.20 8.53
N LYS A 42 -12.75 -1.47 8.89
CA LYS A 42 -12.43 -0.16 8.29
C LYS A 42 -11.04 -0.09 7.66
N GLY A 43 -10.24 -1.16 7.74
CA GLY A 43 -8.86 -1.19 7.23
C GLY A 43 -7.81 -0.79 8.26
N VAL A 44 -8.22 -0.28 9.43
CA VAL A 44 -7.33 0.24 10.48
C VAL A 44 -6.35 -0.82 10.97
N LEU A 45 -6.80 -2.07 11.18
CA LEU A 45 -5.87 -3.12 11.64
C LEU A 45 -4.90 -3.52 10.53
N THR A 46 -5.34 -3.50 9.27
CA THR A 46 -4.46 -3.77 8.13
C THR A 46 -3.40 -2.68 7.99
N GLU A 47 -3.76 -1.40 8.10
CA GLU A 47 -2.81 -0.28 8.13
C GLU A 47 -1.79 -0.45 9.28
N SER A 48 -2.26 -0.70 10.50
CA SER A 48 -1.38 -0.88 11.67
C SER A 48 -0.42 -2.07 11.53
N LEU A 49 -0.87 -3.17 10.93
CA LEU A 49 0.00 -4.33 10.67
C LEU A 49 1.09 -3.97 9.64
N VAL A 50 0.72 -3.25 8.58
CA VAL A 50 1.67 -2.82 7.55
C VAL A 50 2.70 -1.87 8.13
N ASP A 51 2.29 -0.90 8.95
CA ASP A 51 3.19 0.03 9.65
C ASP A 51 4.17 -0.70 10.56
N SER A 52 3.68 -1.63 11.38
CA SER A 52 4.52 -2.45 12.28
C SER A 52 5.61 -3.18 11.51
N VAL A 53 5.22 -3.86 10.43
CA VAL A 53 6.15 -4.64 9.60
C VAL A 53 7.15 -3.74 8.88
N ALA A 54 6.70 -2.62 8.31
CA ALA A 54 7.56 -1.67 7.62
C ALA A 54 8.64 -1.12 8.57
N GLN A 55 8.23 -0.65 9.76
CA GLN A 55 9.15 -0.12 10.77
C GLN A 55 10.14 -1.18 11.25
N ARG A 56 9.68 -2.40 11.52
CA ARG A 56 10.54 -3.53 11.92
C ARG A 56 11.55 -3.90 10.83
N GLN A 57 11.16 -3.80 9.56
CA GLN A 57 12.04 -4.02 8.41
C GLN A 57 12.93 -2.81 8.09
N GLY A 58 12.90 -1.76 8.91
CA GLY A 58 13.79 -0.59 8.80
C GLY A 58 13.32 0.46 7.79
N LEU A 59 12.06 0.42 7.37
CA LEU A 59 11.45 1.48 6.57
C LEU A 59 11.00 2.61 7.49
N THR A 60 11.22 3.85 7.05
CA THR A 60 10.79 5.06 7.77
C THR A 60 9.55 5.64 7.11
N GLU A 61 8.50 5.90 7.89
CA GLU A 61 7.31 6.57 7.40
C GLU A 61 7.58 8.05 7.07
N ILE A 62 7.16 8.47 5.89
CA ILE A 62 7.19 9.87 5.46
C ILE A 62 5.79 10.47 5.62
N VAL A 63 5.67 11.35 6.61
CA VAL A 63 4.39 11.98 6.95
C VAL A 63 3.90 12.98 5.89
N GLY A 64 2.58 13.17 5.83
CA GLY A 64 1.93 14.16 4.95
C GLY A 64 1.39 13.59 3.64
N GLY A 65 1.26 12.27 3.52
CA GLY A 65 0.71 11.59 2.33
C GLY A 65 -0.82 11.69 2.16
N LYS A 66 -1.52 12.38 3.07
CA LYS A 66 -2.98 12.50 3.09
C LYS A 66 -3.45 13.95 2.94
N TYR A 67 -4.64 14.16 2.39
CA TYR A 67 -5.33 15.46 2.29
C TYR A 67 -6.82 15.36 2.70
N GLY A 68 -7.38 16.46 3.19
CA GLY A 68 -8.78 16.52 3.64
C GLY A 68 -9.11 15.49 4.72
N ASN A 69 -10.34 14.96 4.71
CA ASN A 69 -10.81 13.95 5.66
C ASN A 69 -10.34 12.53 5.28
N ASN A 70 -9.03 12.30 5.26
CA ASN A 70 -8.40 10.99 4.99
C ASN A 70 -8.43 10.51 3.52
N ASN A 71 -8.07 11.38 2.58
CA ASN A 71 -7.82 10.98 1.19
C ASN A 71 -6.32 10.94 0.90
N GLY A 72 -5.89 10.18 -0.10
CA GLY A 72 -4.50 10.16 -0.56
C GLY A 72 -3.85 8.80 -0.36
N PHE A 73 -2.56 8.81 -0.03
CA PHE A 73 -1.73 7.62 0.11
C PHE A 73 -1.91 6.99 1.48
N ASP A 74 -2.18 5.68 1.55
CA ASP A 74 -2.15 4.96 2.84
C ASP A 74 -0.77 5.05 3.48
N HIS A 75 0.26 4.64 2.73
CA HIS A 75 1.61 4.54 3.25
C HIS A 75 2.63 5.14 2.29
N VAL A 76 3.48 6.02 2.81
CA VAL A 76 4.69 6.49 2.12
C VAL A 76 5.88 6.15 3.01
N TYR A 77 6.79 5.32 2.50
CA TYR A 77 7.98 4.91 3.23
C TYR A 77 9.25 5.24 2.46
N GLU A 78 10.33 5.43 3.21
CA GLU A 78 11.69 5.52 2.69
C GLU A 78 12.56 4.40 3.29
N THR A 79 13.40 3.81 2.46
CA THR A 79 14.50 2.95 2.92
C THR A 79 15.74 3.77 3.23
N SER A 80 16.69 3.21 3.97
CA SER A 80 17.93 3.91 4.37
C SER A 80 18.81 4.36 3.20
N ASP A 81 18.64 3.78 2.01
CA ASP A 81 19.31 4.18 0.75
C ASP A 81 18.50 5.21 -0.07
N GLY A 82 17.40 5.75 0.47
CA GLY A 82 16.61 6.82 -0.14
C GLY A 82 15.57 6.36 -1.16
N LYS A 83 15.27 5.05 -1.26
CA LYS A 83 14.20 4.58 -2.14
C LYS A 83 12.83 4.79 -1.49
N VAL A 84 11.92 5.39 -2.25
CA VAL A 84 10.55 5.67 -1.82
C VAL A 84 9.60 4.54 -2.24
N TYR A 85 8.84 4.03 -1.27
CA TYR A 85 7.76 3.09 -1.45
C TYR A 85 6.42 3.78 -1.19
N LEU A 86 5.50 3.65 -2.14
CA LEU A 86 4.11 4.04 -2.00
C LEU A 86 3.25 2.78 -1.95
N LEU A 87 2.65 2.49 -0.80
CA LEU A 87 1.89 1.27 -0.58
C LEU A 87 0.43 1.56 -0.25
N GLU A 88 -0.47 0.88 -0.96
CA GLU A 88 -1.88 0.83 -0.62
C GLU A 88 -2.14 -0.40 0.26
N SER A 89 -2.84 -0.23 1.38
CA SER A 89 -3.17 -1.35 2.25
C SER A 89 -4.58 -1.89 1.97
N LYS A 90 -4.70 -3.21 1.76
CA LYS A 90 -5.99 -3.86 1.46
C LYS A 90 -6.09 -5.22 2.10
N GLN A 91 -7.27 -5.58 2.60
CA GLN A 91 -7.57 -6.97 2.86
C GLN A 91 -7.75 -7.71 1.53
N ILE A 92 -7.17 -8.91 1.43
CA ILE A 92 -7.21 -9.71 0.22
C ILE A 92 -8.19 -10.86 0.44
N ASN A 93 -9.16 -10.98 -0.47
CA ASN A 93 -10.20 -12.02 -0.44
C ASN A 93 -10.48 -12.52 -1.85
N GLY A 94 -9.67 -13.45 -2.34
CA GLY A 94 -9.73 -13.96 -3.73
C GLY A 94 -9.27 -12.97 -4.81
N GLY A 95 -8.97 -11.73 -4.44
CA GLY A 95 -8.46 -10.65 -5.29
C GLY A 95 -8.31 -9.34 -4.53
N ILE A 96 -7.89 -8.28 -5.23
CA ILE A 96 -7.79 -6.91 -4.73
C ILE A 96 -8.65 -6.00 -5.60
N SER A 97 -9.45 -5.14 -4.96
CA SER A 97 -10.17 -4.05 -5.60
C SER A 97 -9.56 -2.73 -5.18
N LEU A 98 -9.04 -2.00 -6.16
CA LEU A 98 -8.54 -0.64 -6.05
C LEU A 98 -9.65 0.35 -6.43
N GLY A 99 -9.61 1.54 -5.84
CA GLY A 99 -10.48 2.64 -6.27
C GLY A 99 -10.28 2.92 -7.76
N SER A 100 -11.36 3.19 -8.49
CA SER A 100 -11.27 3.46 -9.92
C SER A 100 -12.35 4.43 -10.37
N THR A 101 -11.95 5.43 -11.15
CA THR A 101 -12.86 6.16 -12.04
C THR A 101 -12.41 5.97 -13.49
N VAL A 102 -13.11 6.57 -14.46
CA VAL A 102 -12.73 6.53 -15.87
C VAL A 102 -11.30 7.07 -16.02
N ASN A 103 -10.38 6.22 -16.49
CA ASN A 103 -8.96 6.52 -16.70
C ASN A 103 -8.16 6.89 -15.44
N ASN A 104 -8.63 6.54 -14.25
CA ASN A 104 -7.92 6.87 -13.01
C ASN A 104 -8.08 5.76 -11.95
N VAL A 105 -7.33 4.68 -12.15
CA VAL A 105 -7.23 3.57 -11.20
C VAL A 105 -6.24 3.95 -10.10
N GLN A 106 -6.59 3.69 -8.85
CA GLN A 106 -5.71 3.91 -7.69
C GLN A 106 -4.32 3.31 -7.94
N MET A 107 -3.27 4.02 -7.53
CA MET A 107 -1.86 3.65 -7.75
C MET A 107 -1.38 3.66 -9.22
N SER A 108 -2.23 4.03 -10.19
CA SER A 108 -1.75 4.42 -11.52
C SER A 108 -0.96 5.73 -11.45
N SER A 109 -0.13 6.02 -12.47
CA SER A 109 0.63 7.27 -12.51
C SER A 109 -0.29 8.50 -12.48
N ASP A 110 -1.38 8.46 -13.25
CA ASP A 110 -2.37 9.55 -13.28
C ASP A 110 -3.03 9.75 -11.90
N TRP A 111 -3.30 8.66 -11.18
CA TRP A 111 -3.82 8.74 -9.82
C TRP A 111 -2.82 9.36 -8.86
N VAL A 112 -1.56 8.95 -8.90
CA VAL A 112 -0.51 9.50 -8.05
C VAL A 112 -0.33 10.99 -8.32
N SER A 113 -0.30 11.40 -9.58
CA SER A 113 -0.23 12.82 -9.96
C SER A 113 -1.46 13.61 -9.47
N ALA A 114 -2.66 13.04 -9.57
CA ALA A 114 -3.88 13.64 -9.06
C ALA A 114 -3.85 13.81 -7.53
N VAL A 115 -3.33 12.84 -6.79
CA VAL A 115 -3.15 12.97 -5.33
C VAL A 115 -2.10 14.03 -5.01
N LEU A 116 -0.94 14.02 -5.67
CA LEU A 116 0.13 15.01 -5.46
C LEU A 116 -0.39 16.45 -5.63
N SER A 117 -1.22 16.71 -6.64
CA SER A 117 -1.82 18.04 -6.87
C SER A 117 -2.72 18.56 -5.74
N LYS A 118 -3.11 17.69 -4.79
CA LYS A 118 -3.99 18.00 -3.66
C LYS A 118 -3.29 17.94 -2.32
N LEU A 119 -2.10 17.34 -2.25
CA LEU A 119 -1.31 17.32 -1.04
C LEU A 119 -0.77 18.71 -0.72
N ASP A 120 -0.46 18.93 0.55
CA ASP A 120 0.31 20.09 0.97
C ASP A 120 1.69 20.01 0.32
N SER A 121 2.00 20.96 -0.55
CA SER A 121 3.27 21.00 -1.29
C SER A 121 4.49 21.23 -0.40
N SER A 122 4.30 21.63 0.86
CA SER A 122 5.36 21.73 1.86
C SER A 122 5.58 20.43 2.65
N SER A 123 4.72 19.43 2.48
CA SER A 123 4.83 18.17 3.21
C SER A 123 6.02 17.31 2.75
N PRO A 124 6.67 16.57 3.68
CA PRO A 124 7.74 15.64 3.34
C PRO A 124 7.30 14.59 2.31
N ALA A 125 6.09 14.02 2.46
CA ALA A 125 5.57 13.02 1.53
C ALA A 125 5.38 13.58 0.11
N TYR A 126 4.89 14.82 -0.03
CA TYR A 126 4.79 15.46 -1.34
C TYR A 126 6.15 15.52 -2.03
N ALA A 127 7.17 16.03 -1.34
CA ALA A 127 8.52 16.18 -1.90
C ALA A 127 9.12 14.81 -2.27
N ALA A 128 9.06 13.83 -1.37
CA ALA A 128 9.61 12.50 -1.59
C ALA A 128 8.95 11.77 -2.76
N VAL A 129 7.61 11.74 -2.79
CA VAL A 129 6.87 11.05 -3.85
C VAL A 129 7.06 11.78 -5.18
N LYS A 130 7.01 13.11 -5.21
CA LYS A 130 7.25 13.88 -6.44
C LYS A 130 8.63 13.61 -7.02
N ASN A 131 9.69 13.68 -6.21
CA ASN A 131 11.06 13.43 -6.67
C ASN A 131 11.19 11.99 -7.18
N ALA A 132 10.66 11.01 -6.46
CA ALA A 132 10.71 9.61 -6.90
C ALA A 132 9.90 9.35 -8.19
N VAL A 133 8.83 10.11 -8.45
CA VAL A 133 8.11 10.08 -9.73
C VAL A 133 8.97 10.68 -10.84
N ASP A 134 9.53 11.86 -10.62
CA ASP A 134 10.35 12.58 -11.62
C ASP A 134 11.62 11.77 -12.00
N ASP A 135 12.23 11.11 -11.02
CA ASP A 135 13.42 10.27 -11.21
C ASP A 135 13.08 8.86 -11.74
N GLY A 136 11.80 8.50 -11.81
CA GLY A 136 11.36 7.16 -12.23
C GLY A 136 11.73 6.05 -11.25
N THR A 137 11.95 6.38 -9.97
CA THR A 137 12.41 5.45 -8.93
C THR A 137 11.31 4.98 -7.97
N LEU A 138 10.12 5.62 -8.01
CA LEU A 138 9.00 5.30 -7.13
C LEU A 138 8.59 3.83 -7.22
N VAL A 139 8.61 3.12 -6.09
CA VAL A 139 8.08 1.76 -6.00
C VAL A 139 6.65 1.79 -5.50
N LYS A 140 5.73 1.27 -6.30
CA LYS A 140 4.30 1.19 -5.96
C LYS A 140 3.90 -0.24 -5.63
N GLY A 141 3.03 -0.44 -4.66
CA GLY A 141 2.54 -1.77 -4.30
C GLY A 141 1.20 -1.76 -3.59
N VAL A 142 0.56 -2.93 -3.54
CA VAL A 142 -0.50 -3.23 -2.58
C VAL A 142 0.07 -4.20 -1.56
N ILE A 143 -0.20 -3.98 -0.29
CA ILE A 143 0.18 -4.91 0.78
C ILE A 143 -1.04 -5.21 1.67
N GLY A 144 -1.16 -6.46 2.11
CA GLY A 144 -2.42 -6.89 2.69
C GLY A 144 -2.41 -8.30 3.25
N VAL A 145 -3.30 -8.56 4.21
CA VAL A 145 -3.53 -9.93 4.69
C VAL A 145 -4.42 -10.67 3.71
N ASP A 146 -3.93 -11.78 3.17
CA ASP A 146 -4.76 -12.78 2.50
C ASP A 146 -5.58 -13.51 3.55
N ARG A 147 -6.88 -13.22 3.59
CA ARG A 147 -7.80 -13.78 4.57
C ARG A 147 -8.02 -15.29 4.42
N SER A 148 -7.65 -15.87 3.27
CA SER A 148 -7.73 -17.32 3.08
C SER A 148 -6.54 -18.05 3.71
N THR A 149 -5.38 -17.40 3.85
CA THR A 149 -4.16 -18.02 4.38
C THR A 149 -3.64 -17.39 5.67
N GLY A 150 -4.14 -16.22 6.05
CA GLY A 150 -3.64 -15.40 7.16
C GLY A 150 -2.26 -14.78 6.91
N LYS A 151 -1.75 -14.81 5.68
CA LYS A 151 -0.40 -14.31 5.36
C LYS A 151 -0.46 -12.84 4.97
N LEU A 152 0.48 -12.05 5.44
CA LEU A 152 0.73 -10.72 4.89
C LEU A 152 1.47 -10.89 3.56
N VAL A 153 0.90 -10.35 2.48
CA VAL A 153 1.46 -10.45 1.15
C VAL A 153 1.56 -9.07 0.50
N MET A 154 2.63 -8.86 -0.25
CA MET A 154 2.87 -7.65 -1.04
C MET A 154 2.82 -7.97 -2.53
N VAL A 155 2.14 -7.12 -3.29
CA VAL A 155 2.07 -7.18 -4.75
C VAL A 155 2.65 -5.90 -5.30
N LYS A 156 3.75 -6.00 -6.06
CA LYS A 156 4.34 -4.84 -6.73
C LYS A 156 3.50 -4.42 -7.93
N LEU A 157 3.18 -3.13 -8.01
CA LEU A 157 2.46 -2.51 -9.12
C LEU A 157 3.43 -1.92 -10.16
N LYS A 158 2.93 -1.76 -11.38
CA LYS A 158 3.59 -0.97 -12.43
C LYS A 158 3.15 0.49 -12.31
#